data_AF-A0A081CM19-F1
#
_entry.id   AF-A0A081CM19-F1
#
_cell.length_a   1.000
_cell.length_b   1.000
_cell.length_c   1.000
_cell.angle_alpha   90.00
_cell.angle_beta   90.00
_cell.angle_gamma   90.00
#
_symmetry.space_group_name_H-M   'P 1'
#
loop_
_entity.id
_entity.type
_entity.pdbx_description
1 polymer ?
#
loop_
_entity_poly.entity_id
_entity_poly.type
_entity_poly.pdbx_seq_one_letter_code
_entity_poly.pdbx_strand_id
1 'polypeptide(L)'
;MSAASTPSGPQPIISNREEDTLRKQAKAKALSECRAQMEAFAQCTQTRTISMLWACRDLRNDLSKCLLVYTSEEAFEKDKQAYLQQSRPDARSI
;
A
#
# COMPACT_ATOMS: atom_id res chain seq x y z
N MET A 1 -4.68 -18.27 16.98
CA MET A 1 -5.94 -17.49 16.93
C MET A 1 -5.66 -16.27 16.08
N SER A 2 -6.10 -16.27 14.82
CA SER A 2 -6.37 -15.08 13.99
C SER A 2 -7.04 -15.62 12.73
N ALA A 3 -8.36 -15.46 12.68
CA ALA A 3 -9.18 -15.66 11.51
C ALA A 3 -9.38 -14.28 10.86
N ALA A 4 -9.13 -14.18 9.56
CA ALA A 4 -9.69 -13.18 8.64
C ALA A 4 -9.15 -13.47 7.23
N SER A 5 -9.85 -13.43 6.12
CA SER A 5 -11.28 -13.44 5.80
C SER A 5 -11.31 -13.80 4.31
N THR A 6 -11.78 -14.99 3.93
CA THR A 6 -11.99 -15.29 2.51
C THR A 6 -13.22 -14.50 2.06
N PRO A 7 -13.13 -13.58 1.08
CA PRO A 7 -14.32 -12.94 0.54
C PRO A 7 -15.04 -13.96 -0.36
N SER A 8 -16.03 -14.66 0.21
CA SER A 8 -16.88 -15.66 -0.44
C SER A 8 -17.99 -15.05 -1.30
N GLY A 9 -17.68 -14.03 -2.09
CA GLY A 9 -18.61 -13.36 -3.01
C GLY A 9 -17.99 -13.16 -4.39
N PRO A 10 -18.78 -12.90 -5.44
CA PRO A 10 -18.24 -12.51 -6.74
C PRO A 10 -17.46 -11.21 -6.57
N GLN A 11 -16.13 -11.28 -6.57
CA GLN A 11 -15.29 -10.10 -6.52
C GLN A 11 -15.48 -9.35 -7.86
N PRO A 12 -16.00 -8.12 -7.85
CA PRO A 12 -16.22 -7.35 -9.06
C PRO A 12 -14.91 -7.19 -9.85
N ILE A 13 -14.97 -7.54 -11.14
CA ILE A 13 -13.81 -7.63 -12.02
C ILE A 13 -13.42 -6.22 -12.47
N ILE A 14 -12.21 -5.79 -12.10
CA ILE A 14 -11.56 -4.59 -12.64
C ILE A 14 -10.53 -4.99 -13.71
N SER A 15 -10.31 -4.15 -14.71
CA SER A 15 -9.26 -4.38 -15.71
C SER A 15 -7.87 -4.33 -15.07
N ASN A 16 -6.91 -5.06 -15.64
CA ASN A 16 -5.51 -5.00 -15.19
C ASN A 16 -4.94 -3.57 -15.20
N ARG A 17 -5.41 -2.71 -16.12
CA ARG A 17 -5.00 -1.29 -16.18
C ARG A 17 -5.55 -0.49 -15.01
N GLU A 18 -6.81 -0.72 -14.65
CA GLU A 18 -7.44 -0.08 -13.50
C GLU A 18 -6.78 -0.56 -12.20
N GLU A 19 -6.50 -1.86 -12.10
CA GLU A 19 -5.77 -2.42 -10.96
C GLU A 19 -4.40 -1.76 -10.79
N ASP A 20 -3.61 -1.67 -11.86
CA ASP A 20 -2.30 -1.03 -11.82
C ASP A 20 -2.40 0.46 -11.44
N THR A 21 -3.42 1.15 -11.94
CA THR A 21 -3.67 2.56 -11.60
C THR A 21 -3.98 2.72 -10.11
N LEU A 22 -4.86 1.88 -9.55
CA LEU A 22 -5.17 1.88 -8.12
C LEU A 22 -3.93 1.57 -7.27
N ARG A 23 -3.12 0.58 -7.68
CA ARG A 23 -1.87 0.26 -6.98
C ARG A 23 -0.88 1.42 -7.00
N LYS A 24 -0.78 2.14 -8.11
CA LYS A 24 0.07 3.34 -8.23
C LYS A 24 -0.41 4.46 -7.31
N GLN A 25 -1.72 4.70 -7.26
CA GLN A 25 -2.32 5.69 -6.37
C GLN A 25 -2.10 5.34 -4.90
N ALA A 26 -2.34 4.09 -4.51
CA ALA A 26 -2.10 3.60 -3.15
C ALA A 26 -0.64 3.77 -2.73
N LYS A 27 0.31 3.43 -3.63
CA LYS A 27 1.75 3.66 -3.39
C LYS A 27 2.10 5.13 -3.26
N ALA A 28 1.56 5.99 -4.14
CA ALA A 28 1.81 7.44 -4.06
C ALA A 28 1.33 8.02 -2.72
N LYS A 29 0.14 7.61 -2.27
CA LYS A 29 -0.39 7.96 -0.95
C LYS A 29 0.47 7.40 0.18
N ALA A 30 0.91 6.15 0.11
CA ALA A 30 1.80 5.56 1.10
C ALA A 30 3.10 6.36 1.23
N LEU A 31 3.67 6.82 0.10
CA LEU A 31 4.88 7.63 0.09
C LEU A 31 4.66 9.03 0.70
N SER A 32 3.50 9.66 0.52
CA SER A 32 3.23 10.95 1.16
C SER A 32 3.03 10.80 2.67
N GLU A 33 2.26 9.81 3.11
CA GLU A 33 1.90 9.61 4.52
C GLU A 33 3.07 9.05 5.35
N CYS A 34 3.87 8.14 4.79
CA CYS A 34 5.01 7.52 5.47
C CYS A 34 6.33 8.29 5.30
N ARG A 35 6.27 9.56 4.89
CA ARG A 35 7.45 10.35 4.56
C ARG A 35 8.45 10.46 5.72
N ALA A 36 7.96 10.69 6.93
CA ALA A 36 8.83 10.83 8.11
C ALA A 36 9.62 9.54 8.40
N GLN A 37 8.97 8.37 8.33
CA GLN A 37 9.61 7.07 8.52
C GLN A 37 10.61 6.77 7.40
N MET A 38 10.28 7.14 6.16
CA MET A 38 11.21 7.01 5.03
C MET A 38 12.45 7.87 5.20
N GLU A 39 12.30 9.13 5.61
CA GLU A 39 13.43 10.03 5.84
C GLU A 39 14.32 9.52 6.98
N ALA A 40 13.74 9.08 8.10
CA ALA A 40 14.49 8.50 9.21
C ALA A 40 15.26 7.23 8.80
N PHE A 41 14.61 6.33 8.06
CA PHE A 41 15.28 5.14 7.54
C PHE A 41 16.41 5.52 6.57
N ALA A 42 16.15 6.41 5.61
CA ALA A 42 17.15 6.85 4.64
C ALA A 42 18.36 7.52 5.29
N GLN A 43 18.16 8.32 6.34
CA GLN A 43 19.27 8.90 7.11
C GLN A 43 20.12 7.84 7.81
N CYS A 44 19.47 6.81 8.38
CA CYS A 44 20.19 5.71 9.03
C CYS A 44 21.05 4.91 8.06
N THR A 45 20.55 4.68 6.83
CA THR A 45 21.23 3.86 5.81
C THR A 45 22.34 4.62 5.10
N GLN A 46 22.22 5.94 4.94
CA GLN A 46 23.25 6.77 4.31
C GLN A 46 24.61 6.74 5.04
N THR A 47 24.60 6.51 6.35
CA THR A 47 25.81 6.52 7.18
C THR A 47 26.44 5.15 7.38
N ARG A 48 25.79 4.07 6.89
CA ARG A 48 26.13 2.68 7.24
C ARG A 48 26.04 1.75 6.03
N THR A 49 27.18 1.22 5.58
CA THR A 49 27.24 0.27 4.46
C THR A 49 27.23 -1.19 4.93
N ILE A 50 27.96 -1.51 5.99
CA ILE A 50 28.13 -2.90 6.48
C ILE A 50 27.15 -3.19 7.63
N SER A 51 26.86 -2.18 8.46
CA SER A 51 26.08 -2.33 9.69
C SER A 51 24.58 -2.06 9.58
N MET A 52 24.11 -1.78 8.37
CA MET A 52 22.75 -1.32 8.10
C MET A 52 21.66 -2.29 8.59
N LEU A 53 21.84 -3.60 8.35
CA LEU A 53 20.81 -4.61 8.58
C LEU A 53 20.40 -4.73 10.05
N TRP A 54 21.33 -4.50 10.99
CA TRP A 54 21.02 -4.51 12.43
C TRP A 54 20.73 -3.10 12.95
N ALA A 55 21.55 -2.11 12.57
CA ALA A 55 21.50 -0.78 13.16
C ALA A 55 20.23 -0.01 12.76
N CYS A 56 19.68 -0.28 11.58
CA CYS A 56 18.47 0.36 11.07
C CYS A 56 17.25 -0.56 11.13
N ARG A 57 17.32 -1.68 11.85
CA ARG A 57 16.25 -2.70 11.89
C ARG A 57 14.93 -2.12 12.37
N ASP A 58 14.95 -1.31 13.42
CA ASP A 58 13.74 -0.73 14.01
C ASP A 58 13.10 0.28 13.07
N LEU A 59 13.89 1.19 12.50
CA LEU A 59 13.43 2.16 11.50
C LEU A 59 12.85 1.47 10.25
N ARG A 60 13.47 0.37 9.79
CA ARG A 60 12.94 -0.46 8.70
C ARG A 60 11.59 -1.06 9.07
N ASN A 61 11.46 -1.59 10.29
CA ASN A 61 10.21 -2.21 10.74
C ASN A 61 9.10 -1.15 10.84
N ASP A 62 9.41 0.05 11.33
CA ASP A 62 8.43 1.13 11.47
C ASP A 62 7.99 1.68 10.10
N LEU A 63 8.92 1.85 9.17
CA LEU A 63 8.58 2.15 7.78
C LEU A 63 7.71 1.06 7.17
N SER A 64 8.08 -0.22 7.35
CA SER A 64 7.31 -1.35 6.82
C SER A 64 5.90 -1.40 7.41
N LYS A 65 5.73 -1.17 8.70
CA LYS A 65 4.41 -1.09 9.35
C LYS A 65 3.57 0.02 8.75
N CYS A 66 4.15 1.20 8.53
CA CYS A 66 3.45 2.33 7.92
C CYS A 66 2.98 2.00 6.50
N LEU A 67 3.88 1.49 5.64
CA LEU A 67 3.55 1.16 4.25
C LEU A 67 2.45 0.10 4.16
N LEU A 68 2.47 -0.92 5.03
CA LEU A 68 1.47 -1.99 5.05
C LEU A 68 0.04 -1.49 5.28
N VAL A 69 -0.15 -0.36 5.97
CA VAL A 69 -1.49 0.24 6.15
C VAL A 69 -2.13 0.60 4.81
N TYR A 70 -1.32 0.96 3.81
CA TYR A 70 -1.77 1.43 2.51
C TYR A 70 -1.59 0.39 1.40
N THR A 71 -0.61 -0.51 1.52
CA THR A 71 -0.24 -1.45 0.46
C THR A 71 -0.54 -2.92 0.78
N SER A 72 -1.24 -3.19 1.89
CA SER A 72 -1.73 -4.54 2.20
C SER A 72 -2.83 -4.96 1.21
N GLU A 73 -3.03 -6.28 1.11
CA GLU A 73 -4.10 -6.85 0.29
C GLU A 73 -5.48 -6.37 0.78
N GLU A 74 -5.67 -6.31 2.09
CA GLU A 74 -6.90 -5.80 2.73
C GLU A 74 -7.14 -4.31 2.43
N ALA A 75 -6.10 -3.47 2.49
CA ALA A 75 -6.21 -2.07 2.10
C ALA A 75 -6.57 -1.94 0.62
N PHE A 76 -5.95 -2.77 -0.22
CA PHE A 76 -6.19 -2.77 -1.65
C PHE A 76 -7.61 -3.21 -2.01
N GLU A 77 -8.14 -4.24 -1.36
CA GLU A 77 -9.53 -4.68 -1.54
C GLU A 77 -10.53 -3.59 -1.16
N LYS A 78 -10.29 -2.86 -0.07
CA LYS A 78 -11.12 -1.70 0.33
C LYS A 78 -11.09 -0.61 -0.73
N ASP A 79 -9.92 -0.30 -1.27
CA ASP A 79 -9.77 0.70 -2.34
C ASP A 79 -10.49 0.27 -3.63
N LYS A 80 -10.42 -1.02 -4.00
CA LYS A 80 -11.19 -1.57 -5.13
C LYS A 80 -12.69 -1.41 -4.92
N GLN A 81 -13.19 -1.77 -3.73
CA GLN A 81 -14.61 -1.65 -3.40
C GLN A 81 -15.06 -0.20 -3.47
N ALA A 82 -14.28 0.73 -2.91
CA ALA A 82 -14.56 2.16 -2.97
C ALA A 82 -14.58 2.66 -4.43
N TYR A 83 -13.59 2.30 -5.24
CA TYR A 83 -13.53 2.66 -6.67
C TYR A 83 -14.78 2.22 -7.45
N LEU A 84 -15.26 1.00 -7.19
CA LEU A 84 -16.45 0.46 -7.83
C LEU A 84 -17.75 1.13 -7.36
N GLN A 85 -17.84 1.47 -6.07
CA GLN A 85 -18.98 2.20 -5.49
C GLN A 85 -19.03 3.65 -5.98
N GLN A 86 -17.88 4.28 -6.23
CA GLN A 86 -17.80 5.68 -6.68
C GLN A 86 -18.25 5.88 -8.14
N SER A 87 -18.68 4.80 -8.83
CA SER A 87 -18.98 4.75 -10.27
C SER A 87 -17.71 4.82 -11.12
N ARG A 88 -17.46 3.77 -11.91
CA ARG A 88 -16.41 3.72 -12.95
C ARG A 88 -16.55 5.00 -13.82
N PRO A 89 -15.61 5.97 -13.78
CA PRO A 89 -15.74 7.21 -14.56
C PRO A 89 -15.87 6.91 -16.06
N ASP A 90 -15.31 5.79 -16.53
CA ASP A 90 -15.39 5.31 -17.91
C ASP A 90 -16.72 4.61 -18.27
N ALA A 91 -17.58 4.27 -17.30
CA ALA A 91 -18.92 3.73 -17.58
C ALA A 91 -19.96 4.84 -17.89
N ARG A 92 -19.61 6.11 -17.66
CA ARG A 92 -20.53 7.25 -17.78
C ARG A 92 -20.43 7.98 -19.13
N SER A 93 -19.77 7.39 -20.13
CA SER A 93 -19.63 7.98 -21.48
C SER A 93 -19.82 6.99 -22.62
N ILE A 94 -20.87 6.16 -22.54
CA ILE A 94 -21.55 5.61 -23.71
C ILE A 94 -23.03 5.98 -23.62
#